data_AF-A0A239M700-F1
#
_entry.id   AF-A0A239M700-F1
#
_cell.length_a   1.000
_cell.length_b   1.000
_cell.length_c   1.000
_cell.angle_alpha   90.00
_cell.angle_beta   90.00
_cell.angle_gamma   90.00
#
_symmetry.space_group_name_H-M   'P 1'
#
loop_
_entity.id
_entity.type
_entity.pdbx_description
1 polymer ?
#
loop_
_entity_poly.entity_id
_entity_poly.type
_entity_poly.pdbx_seq_one_letter_code
_entity_poly.pdbx_strand_id
1 'polypeptide(L)'
;MELDKKLLESEYFHLQSEIENYDNKSLTIKAWSVSVAGFIAGSSAFTENKLVILFAALVSLMFWVIDASWKSFQYSHYIRIGKIESYMRGELKELANFQITKSWIKSHKKGGTFRFFKILFFLHVILPHGVMFVLLSALYFYLIN
;
A
#
# COMPACT_ATOMS: atom_id res chain seq x y z
N MET A 1 4.55 34.63 10.02
CA MET A 1 3.53 33.94 10.84
C MET A 1 2.24 33.64 10.07
N GLU A 2 1.51 34.62 9.53
CA GLU A 2 0.29 34.32 8.74
C GLU A 2 0.62 33.66 7.38
N LEU A 3 1.66 34.16 6.69
CA LEU A 3 2.16 33.54 5.46
C LEU A 3 2.60 32.08 5.69
N ASP A 4 3.32 31.81 6.79
CA ASP A 4 3.79 30.46 7.12
C ASP A 4 2.62 29.50 7.34
N LYS A 5 1.56 29.95 8.03
CA LYS A 5 0.35 29.15 8.21
C LYS A 5 -0.31 28.81 6.88
N LYS A 6 -0.47 29.78 5.97
CA LYS A 6 -1.05 29.55 4.63
C LYS A 6 -0.22 28.56 3.81
N LEU A 7 1.12 28.65 3.88
CA LEU A 7 2.00 27.71 3.18
C LEU A 7 1.89 26.28 3.73
N LEU A 8 1.81 26.13 5.05
CA LEU A 8 1.63 24.82 5.70
C LEU A 8 0.24 24.23 5.45
N GLU A 9 -0.79 25.07 5.38
CA GLU A 9 -2.14 24.66 5.00
C GLU A 9 -2.19 24.17 3.54
N SER A 10 -1.57 24.89 2.62
CA SER A 10 -1.43 24.44 1.23
C SER A 10 -0.66 23.12 1.13
N GLU A 11 0.44 22.98 1.90
CA GLU A 11 1.19 21.73 1.99
C GLU A 11 0.33 20.59 2.56
N TYR A 12 -0.50 20.86 3.58
CA TYR A 12 -1.41 19.89 4.17
C TYR A 12 -2.41 19.35 3.16
N PHE A 13 -3.10 20.24 2.42
CA PHE A 13 -4.08 19.82 1.43
C PHE A 13 -3.45 19.07 0.26
N HIS A 14 -2.25 19.48 -0.18
CA HIS A 14 -1.50 18.73 -1.17
C HIS A 14 -1.17 17.32 -0.67
N LEU A 15 -0.68 17.18 0.56
CA LEU A 15 -0.39 15.88 1.15
C LEU A 15 -1.65 15.01 1.29
N GLN A 16 -2.79 15.58 1.68
CA GLN A 16 -4.05 14.83 1.76
C GLN A 16 -4.49 14.31 0.38
N SER A 17 -4.41 15.14 -0.67
CA SER A 17 -4.71 14.70 -2.04
C SER A 17 -3.77 13.58 -2.50
N GLU A 18 -2.49 13.63 -2.12
CA GLU A 18 -1.56 12.52 -2.39
C GLU A 18 -1.94 11.23 -1.63
N ILE A 19 -2.38 11.32 -0.37
CA ILE A 19 -2.91 10.18 0.39
C ILE A 19 -4.11 9.55 -0.33
N GLU A 20 -5.06 10.36 -0.79
CA GLU A 20 -6.23 9.90 -1.56
C GLU A 20 -5.81 9.21 -2.87
N ASN A 21 -4.80 9.74 -3.56
CA ASN A 21 -4.23 9.13 -4.75
C ASN A 21 -3.64 7.74 -4.48
N TYR A 22 -2.99 7.53 -3.32
CA TYR A 22 -2.52 6.20 -2.91
C TYR A 22 -3.68 5.24 -2.67
N ASP A 23 -4.76 5.69 -2.03
CA ASP A 23 -5.92 4.84 -1.76
C ASP A 23 -6.63 4.44 -3.07
N ASN A 24 -6.75 5.36 -4.04
CA ASN A 24 -7.27 5.07 -5.38
C ASN A 24 -6.40 4.03 -6.13
N LYS A 25 -5.07 4.14 -6.03
CA LYS A 25 -4.15 3.13 -6.59
C LYS A 25 -4.31 1.78 -5.90
N SER A 26 -4.47 1.75 -4.57
CA SER A 26 -4.72 0.51 -3.82
C SER A 26 -6.02 -0.17 -4.27
N LEU A 27 -7.11 0.58 -4.43
CA LEU A 27 -8.37 0.04 -4.97
C LEU A 27 -8.19 -0.55 -6.39
N THR A 28 -7.46 0.17 -7.25
CA THR A 28 -7.14 -0.31 -8.60
C THR A 28 -6.35 -1.62 -8.55
N ILE A 29 -5.30 -1.69 -7.72
CA ILE A 29 -4.50 -2.90 -7.50
C ILE A 29 -5.38 -4.08 -7.06
N LYS A 30 -6.31 -3.86 -6.14
CA LYS A 30 -7.22 -4.91 -5.65
C LYS A 30 -8.13 -5.42 -6.76
N ALA A 31 -8.70 -4.53 -7.57
CA ALA A 31 -9.56 -4.91 -8.69
C ALA A 31 -8.78 -5.74 -9.74
N TRP A 32 -7.60 -5.27 -10.14
CA TRP A 32 -6.75 -5.99 -11.10
C TRP A 32 -6.27 -7.33 -10.56
N SER A 33 -5.96 -7.39 -9.27
CA SER A 33 -5.54 -8.65 -8.64
C SER A 33 -6.59 -9.74 -8.77
N VAL A 34 -7.86 -9.44 -8.45
CA VAL A 34 -8.94 -10.43 -8.53
C VAL A 34 -9.19 -10.83 -9.98
N SER A 35 -9.26 -9.86 -10.90
CA SER A 35 -9.53 -10.12 -12.31
C SER A 35 -8.44 -10.96 -12.97
N VAL A 36 -7.16 -10.59 -12.78
CA VAL A 36 -6.04 -11.29 -13.43
C VAL A 36 -5.83 -12.66 -12.80
N ALA A 37 -5.75 -12.76 -11.47
CA ALA A 37 -5.56 -14.05 -10.81
C ALA A 37 -6.76 -14.98 -11.02
N GLY A 38 -7.98 -14.44 -10.99
CA GLY A 38 -9.21 -15.18 -11.26
C GLY A 38 -9.29 -15.69 -12.70
N PHE A 39 -8.91 -14.87 -13.69
CA PHE A 39 -8.82 -15.30 -15.09
C PHE A 39 -7.81 -16.44 -15.26
N ILE A 40 -6.61 -16.30 -14.72
CA ILE A 40 -5.57 -17.34 -14.79
C ILE A 40 -6.06 -18.62 -14.10
N ALA A 41 -6.56 -18.53 -12.87
CA ALA A 41 -7.08 -19.67 -12.15
C ALA A 41 -8.26 -20.34 -12.87
N GLY A 42 -9.21 -19.56 -13.40
CA GLY A 42 -10.34 -20.06 -14.16
C GLY A 42 -9.93 -20.76 -15.47
N SER A 43 -8.85 -20.31 -16.10
CA SER A 43 -8.32 -20.97 -17.30
C SER A 43 -7.82 -22.40 -17.04
N SER A 44 -7.51 -22.75 -15.79
CA SER A 44 -7.16 -24.13 -15.40
C SER A 44 -8.28 -25.13 -15.65
N ALA A 45 -9.54 -24.70 -15.73
CA ALA A 45 -10.66 -25.58 -16.09
C ALA A 45 -10.59 -26.07 -17.56
N PHE A 46 -9.79 -25.41 -18.39
CA PHE A 46 -9.64 -25.71 -19.82
C PHE A 46 -8.25 -26.27 -20.18
N THR A 47 -7.42 -26.59 -19.18
CA THR A 47 -6.10 -27.19 -19.39
C THR A 47 -5.81 -28.25 -18.35
N GLU A 48 -5.10 -29.32 -18.74
CA GLU A 48 -4.64 -30.35 -17.81
C GLU A 48 -3.45 -29.89 -16.95
N ASN A 49 -2.85 -28.73 -17.26
CA ASN A 49 -1.66 -28.25 -16.58
C ASN A 49 -1.99 -27.55 -15.26
N LYS A 50 -1.81 -28.27 -14.16
CA LYS A 50 -1.99 -27.78 -12.78
C LYS A 50 -1.08 -26.60 -12.41
N LEU A 51 0.04 -26.38 -13.12
CA LEU A 51 0.94 -25.25 -12.87
C LEU A 51 0.28 -23.88 -13.09
N VAL A 52 -0.82 -23.83 -13.86
CA VAL A 52 -1.59 -22.59 -14.06
C VAL A 52 -2.15 -22.04 -12.74
N ILE A 53 -2.55 -22.91 -11.81
CA ILE A 53 -3.05 -22.52 -10.48
C ILE A 53 -1.91 -21.94 -9.64
N LEU A 54 -0.73 -22.55 -9.68
CA LEU A 54 0.46 -22.01 -9.02
C LEU A 54 0.85 -20.65 -9.59
N PHE A 55 0.74 -20.46 -10.90
CA PHE A 55 0.98 -19.17 -11.54
C PHE A 55 -0.01 -18.10 -11.07
N ALA A 56 -1.30 -18.43 -10.95
CA ALA A 56 -2.30 -17.53 -10.38
C ALA A 56 -1.98 -17.14 -8.91
N ALA A 57 -1.47 -18.09 -8.11
CA ALA A 57 -1.02 -17.82 -6.76
C ALA A 57 0.15 -16.83 -6.74
N LEU A 58 1.16 -17.04 -7.58
CA LEU A 58 2.32 -16.14 -7.70
C LEU A 58 1.91 -14.72 -8.13
N VAL A 59 0.99 -14.59 -9.09
CA VAL A 59 0.44 -13.30 -9.49
C VAL A 59 -0.25 -12.61 -8.30
N SER A 60 -1.04 -13.35 -7.52
CA SER A 60 -1.68 -12.82 -6.31
C SER A 60 -0.64 -12.34 -5.29
N LEU A 61 0.44 -13.10 -5.08
CA LEU A 61 1.55 -12.70 -4.20
C LEU A 61 2.23 -11.41 -4.67
N MET A 62 2.44 -11.24 -5.98
CA MET A 62 3.03 -10.02 -6.52
C MET A 62 2.14 -8.79 -6.27
N PHE A 63 0.83 -8.91 -6.50
CA PHE A 63 -0.12 -7.84 -6.17
C PHE A 63 -0.11 -7.50 -4.68
N TRP A 64 0.05 -8.50 -3.82
CA TRP A 64 0.14 -8.29 -2.37
C TRP A 64 1.36 -7.48 -1.97
N VAL A 65 2.53 -7.83 -2.52
CA VAL A 65 3.77 -7.08 -2.30
C VAL A 65 3.67 -5.65 -2.81
N ILE A 66 3.05 -5.45 -3.99
CA ILE A 66 2.88 -4.14 -4.59
C ILE A 66 1.97 -3.25 -3.72
N ASP A 67 0.83 -3.75 -3.27
CA ASP A 67 -0.10 -2.98 -2.40
C ASP A 67 0.58 -2.58 -1.08
N ALA A 68 1.28 -3.52 -0.45
CA ALA A 68 2.05 -3.22 0.77
C ALA A 68 3.15 -2.17 0.54
N SER A 69 3.79 -2.18 -0.63
CA SER A 69 4.82 -1.19 -1.00
C SER A 69 4.20 0.20 -1.13
N TRP A 70 3.08 0.32 -1.85
CA TRP A 70 2.33 1.58 -1.99
C TRP A 70 1.85 2.10 -0.63
N LYS A 71 1.31 1.23 0.23
CA LYS A 71 0.88 1.60 1.57
C LYS A 71 2.07 2.05 2.43
N SER A 72 3.25 1.45 2.30
CA SER A 72 4.47 1.89 2.99
C SER A 72 4.92 3.30 2.57
N PHE A 73 4.78 3.64 1.29
CA PHE A 73 5.02 5.00 0.79
C PHE A 73 4.00 6.00 1.33
N GLN A 74 2.71 5.67 1.30
CA GLN A 74 1.64 6.47 1.90
C GLN A 74 1.92 6.75 3.38
N TYR A 75 2.31 5.72 4.15
CA TYR A 75 2.62 5.85 5.58
C TYR A 75 3.75 6.85 5.87
N SER A 76 4.65 7.05 4.92
CA SER A 76 5.78 7.95 5.10
C SER A 76 5.37 9.43 5.07
N HIS A 77 4.24 9.76 4.42
CA HIS A 77 3.66 11.10 4.39
C HIS A 77 2.93 11.47 5.70
N TYR A 78 2.32 10.51 6.41
CA TYR A 78 1.59 10.79 7.66
C TYR A 78 2.44 11.48 8.74
N ILE A 79 3.75 11.24 8.76
CA ILE A 79 4.65 11.92 9.71
C ILE A 79 4.70 13.45 9.45
N ARG A 80 4.64 13.89 8.19
CA ARG A 80 4.61 15.33 7.88
C ARG A 80 3.24 15.91 8.18
N ILE A 81 2.17 15.22 7.80
CA ILE A 81 0.79 15.59 8.10
C ILE A 81 0.62 15.83 9.61
N GLY A 82 0.99 14.86 10.44
CA GLY A 82 0.86 14.98 11.90
C GLY A 82 1.68 16.13 12.49
N LYS A 83 2.86 16.47 11.92
CA LYS A 83 3.63 17.64 12.36
C LYS A 83 2.93 18.96 12.02
N ILE A 84 2.32 19.05 10.85
CA ILE A 84 1.53 20.23 10.47
C ILE A 84 0.34 20.37 11.41
N GLU A 85 -0.37 19.27 11.70
CA GLU A 85 -1.50 19.29 12.64
C GLU A 85 -1.07 19.70 14.06
N SER A 86 0.04 19.18 14.57
CA SER A 86 0.60 19.61 15.88
C SER A 86 0.99 21.08 15.89
N TYR A 87 1.53 21.62 14.79
CA TYR A 87 1.81 23.05 14.68
C TYR A 87 0.52 23.87 14.69
N MET A 88 -0.52 23.45 13.96
CA MET A 88 -1.81 24.14 13.94
C MET A 88 -2.53 24.08 15.29
N ARG A 89 -2.35 23.00 16.07
CA ARG A 89 -2.84 22.89 17.47
C ARG A 89 -2.02 23.71 18.48
N GLY A 90 -0.90 24.30 18.09
CA GLY A 90 -0.01 25.03 18.99
C GLY A 90 0.88 24.14 19.89
N GLU A 91 0.89 22.82 19.66
CA GLU A 91 1.77 21.88 20.37
C GLU A 91 3.24 22.02 19.91
N LEU A 92 3.44 22.44 18.66
CA LEU A 92 4.73 22.67 18.05
C LEU A 92 4.90 24.17 17.77
N LYS A 93 5.92 24.80 18.38
CA LYS A 93 6.13 26.26 18.26
C LYS A 93 6.65 26.69 16.90
N GLU A 94 7.48 25.86 16.26
CA GLU A 94 8.16 26.19 15.00
C GLU A 94 8.15 24.99 14.06
N LEU A 95 7.74 25.21 12.81
CA LEU A 95 7.78 24.22 11.75
C LEU A 95 8.29 24.86 10.47
N ALA A 96 9.36 24.30 9.89
CA ALA A 96 9.83 24.74 8.59
C ALA A 96 8.87 24.33 7.47
N ASN A 97 8.64 25.23 6.51
CA ASN A 97 7.83 25.02 5.31
C ASN A 97 8.55 24.13 4.27
N PHE A 98 7.78 23.50 3.38
CA PHE A 98 8.30 22.78 2.21
C PHE A 98 9.28 21.64 2.55
N GLN A 99 9.02 20.89 3.62
CA GLN A 99 9.90 19.80 4.07
C GLN A 99 9.37 18.40 3.71
N ILE A 100 8.49 18.28 2.71
CA ILE A 100 7.87 17.00 2.29
C ILE A 100 8.93 15.92 2.06
N THR A 101 9.84 16.12 1.11
CA THR A 101 10.85 15.13 0.71
C THR A 101 11.76 14.73 1.87
N LYS A 102 12.26 15.71 2.64
CA LYS A 102 13.12 15.46 3.80
C LYS A 102 12.39 14.65 4.86
N SER A 103 11.13 15.00 5.15
CA SER A 103 10.30 14.28 6.11
C SER A 103 9.99 12.87 5.65
N TRP A 104 9.65 12.71 4.36
CA TRP A 104 9.35 11.43 3.74
C TRP A 104 10.56 10.48 3.78
N ILE A 105 11.74 10.91 3.31
CA ILE A 105 12.96 10.08 3.30
C ILE A 105 13.31 9.63 4.72
N LYS A 106 13.24 10.55 5.69
CA LYS A 106 13.48 10.24 7.10
C LYS A 106 12.49 9.20 7.63
N SER A 107 11.20 9.38 7.32
CA SER A 107 10.15 8.45 7.74
C SER A 107 10.30 7.08 7.08
N HIS A 108 10.59 7.05 5.78
CA HIS A 108 10.74 5.83 4.99
C HIS A 108 11.93 5.00 5.47
N LYS A 109 13.11 5.63 5.63
CA LYS A 109 14.31 4.96 6.17
C LYS A 109 14.10 4.44 7.60
N LYS A 110 13.41 5.20 8.46
CA LYS A 110 13.13 4.78 9.85
C LYS A 110 12.20 3.56 9.90
N GLY A 111 11.24 3.45 8.97
CA GLY A 111 10.36 2.29 8.90
C GLY A 111 11.04 1.08 8.28
N GLY A 112 11.74 1.30 7.16
CA GLY A 112 12.49 0.29 6.43
C GLY A 112 11.67 -0.97 6.13
N THR A 113 12.37 -2.10 6.11
CA THR A 113 11.82 -3.43 5.88
C THR A 113 10.83 -3.85 6.96
N PHE A 114 11.07 -3.47 8.22
CA PHE A 114 10.18 -3.82 9.34
C PHE A 114 8.77 -3.26 9.15
N ARG A 115 8.64 -1.98 8.76
CA ARG A 115 7.33 -1.38 8.47
C ARG A 115 6.66 -2.08 7.29
N PHE A 116 7.41 -2.37 6.24
CA PHE A 116 6.89 -3.08 5.07
C PHE A 116 6.27 -4.42 5.46
N PHE A 117 6.99 -5.27 6.22
CA PHE A 117 6.45 -6.55 6.68
C PHE A 117 5.23 -6.37 7.60
N LYS A 118 5.23 -5.38 8.48
CA LYS A 118 4.03 -5.09 9.31
C LYS A 118 2.81 -4.73 8.46
N ILE A 119 3.01 -3.88 7.44
CA ILE A 119 1.96 -3.43 6.53
C ILE A 119 1.43 -4.57 5.67
N LEU A 120 2.30 -5.49 5.24
CA LEU A 120 1.93 -6.67 4.46
C LEU A 120 0.77 -7.44 5.12
N PHE A 121 0.77 -7.49 6.46
CA PHE A 121 -0.25 -8.20 7.23
C PHE A 121 -1.42 -7.35 7.73
N PHE A 122 -1.57 -6.11 7.27
CA PHE A 122 -2.78 -5.35 7.56
C PHE A 122 -3.97 -5.98 6.85
N LEU A 123 -5.12 -6.09 7.54
CA LEU A 123 -6.31 -6.74 6.99
C LEU A 123 -6.74 -6.17 5.63
N HIS A 124 -6.75 -4.84 5.52
CA HIS A 124 -7.08 -4.14 4.29
C HIS A 124 -6.00 -4.22 3.22
N VAL A 125 -4.81 -4.73 3.53
CA VAL A 125 -3.77 -5.06 2.55
C VAL A 125 -3.92 -6.52 2.17
N ILE A 126 -3.92 -7.46 3.12
CA ILE A 126 -4.13 -8.91 2.87
C ILE A 126 -5.32 -9.17 1.93
N LEU A 127 -6.43 -8.43 2.08
CA LEU A 127 -7.58 -8.58 1.21
C LEU A 127 -7.43 -7.76 -0.09
N PRO A 128 -7.66 -8.36 -1.27
CA PRO A 128 -8.03 -9.75 -1.53
C PRO A 128 -6.83 -10.68 -1.83
N HIS A 129 -5.70 -10.14 -2.25
CA HIS A 129 -4.60 -10.89 -2.87
C HIS A 129 -3.88 -11.87 -1.94
N GLY A 130 -3.70 -11.54 -0.67
CA GLY A 130 -3.08 -12.45 0.30
C GLY A 130 -3.96 -13.68 0.54
N VAL A 131 -5.29 -13.49 0.60
CA VAL A 131 -6.25 -14.61 0.67
C VAL A 131 -6.21 -15.44 -0.61
N MET A 132 -6.22 -14.80 -1.78
CA MET A 132 -6.12 -15.49 -3.07
C MET A 132 -4.84 -16.33 -3.16
N PHE A 133 -3.69 -15.77 -2.75
CA PHE A 133 -2.42 -16.48 -2.72
C PHE A 133 -2.50 -17.75 -1.86
N VAL A 134 -3.05 -17.67 -0.65
CA VAL A 134 -3.19 -18.83 0.25
C VAL A 134 -4.14 -19.87 -0.33
N LEU A 135 -5.32 -19.46 -0.80
CA LEU A 135 -6.33 -20.38 -1.34
C LEU A 135 -5.85 -21.09 -2.60
N LEU A 136 -5.24 -20.36 -3.54
CA LEU A 136 -4.72 -20.94 -4.79
C LEU A 136 -3.53 -21.85 -4.53
N SER A 137 -2.65 -21.50 -3.58
CA SER A 137 -1.56 -22.38 -3.18
C SER A 137 -2.08 -23.68 -2.56
N ALA A 138 -3.05 -23.58 -1.65
CA ALA A 138 -3.68 -24.76 -1.03
C ALA A 138 -4.36 -25.65 -2.07
N LEU A 139 -5.09 -25.05 -3.03
CA LEU A 139 -5.72 -25.77 -4.13
C LEU A 139 -4.68 -26.49 -5.00
N TYR A 140 -3.57 -25.83 -5.34
CA TYR A 140 -2.49 -26.45 -6.11
C TYR A 140 -1.93 -27.69 -5.39
N PHE A 141 -1.59 -27.56 -4.10
CA PHE A 141 -1.09 -28.70 -3.31
C PHE A 141 -2.11 -29.82 -3.18
N TYR A 142 -3.40 -29.50 -3.03
CA TYR A 142 -4.46 -30.49 -3.03
C TYR A 142 -4.56 -31.26 -4.35
N LEU A 143 -4.34 -30.60 -5.48
CA LEU A 143 -4.46 -31.24 -6.80
C LEU A 143 -3.25 -32.09 -7.20
N ILE A 144 -2.07 -31.87 -6.63
CA ILE A 144 -0.86 -32.66 -6.94
C ILE A 144 -0.64 -33.85 -6.01
N ASN A 145 -1.27 -33.84 -4.83
CA ASN A 145 -1.34 -34.99 -3.93
C ASN A 145 -2.41 -35.98 -4.39
#